data_AF-A0A4Q3KL42-F1
#
_entry.id   AF-A0A4Q3KL42-F1
#
_cell.length_a   1.000
_cell.length_b   1.000
_cell.length_c   1.000
_cell.angle_alpha   90.00
_cell.angle_beta   90.00
_cell.angle_gamma   90.00
#
_symmetry.space_group_name_H-M   'P 1'
#
loop_
_entity.id
_entity.type
_entity.pdbx_description
1 polymer ?
#
loop_
_entity_poly.entity_id
_entity_poly.type
_entity_poly.pdbx_seq_one_letter_code
_entity_poly.pdbx_strand_id
1 'polypeptide(L)'
;MALLAGTSSASAHVKWFCAYDVAGQPRGLEQVLCANFEWLAGLAILCLMFGCLAEGTPLGSALLNALDRVTTRIRTDTELLVRVTLGFFFVSLWGMGGIILTPELKTDVAWIPWFQLGLAACLIWRRTMPLTGLGIVFLFSFATAQYGVFHLADYPVFLGVAVYLVCQGLNLKPLGLRPLDIVRWSAAITLMWASVEKWAYPQWTDPLLAAKPQMTMGATPELFMQAAGVIEFTLAFALIWTPLVRRAAAIILAAIFVSAVFEFGKV
;
A
#
# COMPACT_ATOMS: atom_id res chain seq x y z
N MET A 1 -7.47 -34.34 -14.06
CA MET A 1 -8.37 -33.29 -14.59
C MET A 1 -7.95 -31.98 -13.91
N ALA A 2 -7.03 -31.25 -14.52
CA ALA A 2 -6.52 -30.00 -13.96
C ALA A 2 -7.49 -28.87 -14.34
N LEU A 3 -8.08 -28.23 -13.33
CA LEU A 3 -8.84 -26.99 -13.52
C LEU A 3 -7.87 -25.89 -13.92
N LEU A 4 -7.78 -25.61 -15.21
CA LEU A 4 -7.27 -24.34 -15.71
C LEU A 4 -8.28 -23.28 -15.28
N ALA A 5 -7.96 -22.54 -14.22
CA ALA A 5 -8.68 -21.32 -13.88
C ALA A 5 -8.56 -20.37 -15.08
N GLY A 6 -9.68 -20.10 -15.73
CA GLY A 6 -9.72 -19.17 -16.86
C GLY A 6 -9.22 -17.79 -16.42
N THR A 7 -8.19 -17.29 -17.09
CA THR A 7 -7.78 -15.89 -16.98
C THR A 7 -8.81 -15.05 -17.72
N SER A 8 -9.83 -14.55 -17.02
CA SER A 8 -10.68 -13.48 -17.53
C SER A 8 -9.83 -12.22 -17.75
N SER A 9 -10.18 -11.41 -18.75
CA SER A 9 -9.56 -10.10 -18.95
C SER A 9 -9.63 -9.29 -17.65
N ALA A 10 -8.46 -8.94 -17.11
CA ALA A 10 -8.35 -8.04 -15.99
C ALA A 10 -8.82 -6.66 -16.43
N SER A 11 -10.02 -6.27 -16.02
CA SER A 11 -10.52 -4.91 -16.21
C SER A 11 -10.06 -4.06 -15.03
N ALA A 12 -9.11 -3.17 -15.29
CA ALA A 12 -8.68 -2.17 -14.33
C ALA A 12 -9.72 -1.05 -14.32
N HIS A 13 -10.48 -0.96 -13.24
CA HIS A 13 -11.15 0.30 -12.89
C HIS A 13 -10.20 1.05 -11.95
N VAL A 14 -10.00 2.34 -12.23
CA VAL A 14 -9.28 3.46 -11.57
C VAL A 14 -7.96 3.10 -10.87
N LYS A 15 -6.80 3.77 -11.11
CA LYS A 15 -6.54 5.09 -10.47
C LYS A 15 -5.08 5.62 -10.58
N TRP A 16 -4.92 6.87 -11.05
CA TRP A 16 -4.35 8.06 -10.37
C TRP A 16 -4.22 9.21 -11.41
N PHE A 17 -4.75 10.40 -11.08
CA PHE A 17 -4.68 11.69 -11.79
C PHE A 17 -5.25 11.85 -13.21
N CYS A 18 -5.50 10.81 -13.99
CA CYS A 18 -6.02 10.97 -15.36
C CYS A 18 -7.02 9.91 -15.78
N ALA A 19 -7.77 10.21 -16.85
CA ALA A 19 -8.61 9.23 -17.53
C ALA A 19 -7.71 8.20 -18.24
N TYR A 20 -7.92 6.91 -17.99
CA TYR A 20 -7.18 5.81 -18.60
C TYR A 20 -8.16 4.82 -19.25
N ASP A 21 -7.66 4.05 -20.22
CA ASP A 21 -8.43 3.06 -20.95
C ASP A 21 -8.51 1.74 -20.17
N VAL A 22 -9.73 1.40 -19.74
CA VAL A 22 -10.12 0.21 -18.97
C VAL A 22 -9.95 -1.08 -19.78
N ALA A 23 -9.87 -0.99 -21.11
CA ALA A 23 -9.68 -2.12 -22.02
C ALA A 23 -8.23 -2.31 -22.48
N GLY A 24 -7.31 -1.44 -22.05
CA GLY A 24 -5.89 -1.51 -22.40
C GLY A 24 -5.29 -2.84 -21.94
N GLN A 25 -4.66 -3.56 -22.86
CA GLN A 25 -3.92 -4.77 -22.50
C GLN A 25 -2.63 -4.40 -21.77
N PRO A 26 -2.22 -5.16 -20.74
CA PRO A 26 -0.92 -4.96 -20.12
C PRO A 26 0.17 -5.18 -21.18
N ARG A 27 1.29 -4.47 -21.03
CA ARG A 27 2.48 -4.75 -21.83
C ARG A 27 2.89 -6.22 -21.66
N GLY A 28 3.34 -6.82 -22.75
CA GLY A 28 3.91 -8.16 -22.71
C GLY A 28 5.15 -8.21 -21.83
N LEU A 29 5.42 -9.37 -21.23
CA LEU A 29 6.56 -9.56 -20.33
C LEU A 29 7.89 -9.26 -21.04
N GLU A 30 7.99 -9.50 -22.34
CA GLU A 30 9.14 -9.19 -23.17
C GLU A 30 9.45 -7.69 -23.27
N GLN A 31 8.44 -6.84 -23.06
CA GLN A 31 8.61 -5.38 -23.06
C GLN A 31 9.00 -4.86 -21.67
N VAL A 32 8.55 -5.55 -20.62
CA VAL A 32 8.88 -5.22 -19.23
C VAL A 32 10.29 -5.69 -18.89
N LEU A 33 10.62 -6.95 -19.21
CA LEU A 33 11.91 -7.59 -18.97
C LEU A 33 12.93 -7.17 -20.03
N CYS A 34 13.28 -5.88 -20.00
CA CYS A 34 14.31 -5.30 -20.86
C CYS A 34 15.62 -5.08 -20.08
N ALA A 35 16.70 -4.78 -20.80
CA ALA A 35 18.03 -4.61 -20.20
C ALA A 35 18.07 -3.57 -19.06
N ASN A 36 17.32 -2.47 -19.18
CA ASN A 36 17.22 -1.46 -18.11
C ASN A 36 16.58 -2.04 -16.85
N PHE A 37 15.48 -2.78 -17.01
CA PHE A 37 14.80 -3.44 -15.90
C PHE A 37 15.71 -4.46 -15.23
N GLU A 38 16.40 -5.29 -16.00
CA GLU A 38 17.33 -6.30 -15.47
C GLU A 38 18.48 -5.68 -14.68
N TRP A 39 19.06 -4.57 -15.17
CA TRP A 39 20.09 -3.83 -14.45
C TRP A 39 19.57 -3.23 -13.14
N LEU A 40 18.38 -2.60 -13.18
CA LEU A 40 17.75 -2.03 -11.99
C LEU A 40 17.39 -3.11 -10.96
N ALA A 41 16.86 -4.24 -11.41
CA ALA A 41 16.54 -5.38 -10.57
C ALA A 41 17.80 -6.01 -9.97
N GLY A 42 18.86 -6.18 -10.76
CA GLY A 42 20.17 -6.66 -10.29
C GLY A 42 20.76 -5.75 -9.22
N LEU A 43 20.70 -4.43 -9.43
CA LEU A 43 21.12 -3.44 -8.44
C LEU A 43 20.27 -3.52 -7.17
N ALA A 44 18.95 -3.64 -7.30
CA ALA A 44 18.03 -3.80 -6.17
C ALA A 44 18.36 -5.05 -5.34
N ILE A 45 18.58 -6.19 -5.99
CA ILE A 45 18.99 -7.43 -5.31
C ILE A 45 20.32 -7.23 -4.58
N LEU A 46 21.31 -6.61 -5.24
CA LEU A 46 22.60 -6.30 -4.62
C LEU A 46 22.44 -5.42 -3.38
N CYS A 47 21.60 -4.38 -3.45
CA CYS A 47 21.31 -3.51 -2.31
C CYS A 47 20.62 -4.27 -1.16
N LEU A 48 19.65 -5.14 -1.46
CA LEU A 48 19.00 -5.98 -0.45
C LEU A 48 19.99 -6.94 0.21
N MET A 49 20.82 -7.63 -0.59
CA MET A 49 21.86 -8.53 -0.09
C MET A 49 22.88 -7.80 0.77
N PHE A 50 23.35 -6.64 0.32
CA PHE A 50 24.24 -5.78 1.10
C PHE A 50 23.61 -5.41 2.45
N GLY A 51 22.33 -5.00 2.45
CA GLY A 51 21.60 -4.70 3.69
C GLY A 51 21.54 -5.88 4.67
N CYS A 52 21.39 -7.11 4.17
CA CYS A 52 21.42 -8.32 4.99
C CYS A 52 22.78 -8.57 5.61
N LEU A 53 23.83 -8.49 4.79
CA LEU A 53 25.20 -8.71 5.24
C LEU A 53 25.60 -7.66 6.27
N ALA A 54 25.20 -6.39 6.05
CA ALA A 54 25.42 -5.30 6.98
C ALA A 54 24.69 -5.51 8.32
N GLU A 55 23.50 -6.10 8.32
CA GLU A 55 22.74 -6.41 9.56
C GLU A 55 23.52 -7.35 10.49
N GLY A 56 24.25 -8.33 9.94
CA GLY A 56 25.08 -9.26 10.70
C GLY A 56 26.35 -8.67 11.31
N THR A 57 26.64 -7.38 11.08
CA THR A 57 27.84 -6.71 11.59
C THR A 57 27.58 -5.99 12.93
N PRO A 58 28.63 -5.60 13.68
CA PRO A 58 28.48 -4.74 14.86
C PRO A 58 27.77 -3.41 14.56
N LEU A 59 27.98 -2.85 13.35
CA LEU A 59 27.28 -1.65 12.89
C LEU A 59 25.77 -1.90 12.75
N GLY A 60 25.38 -3.03 12.14
CA GLY A 60 23.97 -3.41 12.01
C GLY A 60 23.28 -3.54 13.36
N SER A 61 23.96 -4.17 14.33
CA SER A 61 23.47 -4.29 15.72
C SER A 61 23.33 -2.92 16.40
N ALA A 62 24.30 -2.03 16.23
CA ALA A 62 24.24 -0.67 16.76
C ALA A 62 23.08 0.15 16.16
N LEU A 63 22.86 0.05 14.85
CA LEU A 63 21.76 0.70 14.15
C LEU A 63 20.39 0.18 14.64
N LEU A 64 20.23 -1.15 14.78
CA LEU A 64 19.00 -1.73 15.30
C LEU A 64 18.69 -1.25 16.72
N ASN A 65 19.69 -1.22 17.61
CA ASN A 65 19.54 -0.70 18.97
C ASN A 65 19.16 0.78 18.99
N ALA A 66 19.75 1.59 18.11
CA ALA A 66 19.39 2.99 17.96
C ALA A 66 17.94 3.15 17.49
N LEU A 67 17.53 2.40 16.47
CA LEU A 67 16.16 2.41 15.96
C LEU A 67 15.15 1.94 17.03
N ASP A 68 15.49 0.92 17.82
CA ASP A 68 14.64 0.47 18.94
C ASP A 68 14.43 1.58 19.96
N ARG A 69 15.49 2.30 20.33
CA ARG A 69 15.39 3.42 21.27
C ARG A 69 14.50 4.53 20.73
N VAL A 70 14.70 4.94 19.48
CA VAL A 70 13.92 6.02 18.85
C VAL A 70 12.45 5.63 18.67
N THR A 71 12.17 4.37 18.34
CA THR A 71 10.80 3.90 18.06
C THR A 71 10.07 3.32 19.26
N THR A 72 10.68 3.32 20.46
CA THR A 72 10.07 2.72 21.67
C THR A 72 8.69 3.30 21.98
N ARG A 73 8.53 4.62 21.86
CA ARG A 73 7.23 5.28 22.11
C ARG A 73 6.19 4.90 21.06
N ILE A 74 6.57 4.92 19.78
CA ILE A 74 5.70 4.50 18.68
C ILE A 74 5.22 3.06 18.89
N ARG A 75 6.11 2.17 19.33
CA ARG A 75 5.80 0.76 19.59
C ARG A 75 4.83 0.58 20.77
N THR A 76 4.97 1.36 21.83
CA THR A 76 4.09 1.29 23.01
C THR A 76 2.72 1.88 22.74
N ASP A 77 2.66 2.95 21.94
CA ASP A 77 1.42 3.66 21.60
C ASP A 77 0.77 3.17 20.30
N THR A 78 1.24 2.08 19.69
CA THR A 78 0.80 1.63 18.35
C THR A 78 -0.71 1.46 18.25
N GLU A 79 -1.37 0.88 19.26
CA GLU A 79 -2.84 0.73 19.25
C GLU A 79 -3.55 2.08 19.17
N LEU A 80 -3.10 3.05 19.98
CA LEU A 80 -3.68 4.39 19.99
C LEU A 80 -3.41 5.10 18.65
N LEU A 81 -2.19 5.00 18.12
CA LEU A 81 -1.82 5.58 16.83
C LEU A 81 -2.70 5.04 15.69
N VAL A 82 -2.93 3.73 15.64
CA VAL A 82 -3.80 3.11 14.63
C VAL A 82 -5.23 3.62 14.77
N ARG A 83 -5.78 3.65 15.99
CA ARG A 83 -7.15 4.09 16.24
C ARG A 83 -7.36 5.57 15.89
N VAL A 84 -6.42 6.44 16.26
CA VAL A 84 -6.48 7.87 15.93
C VAL A 84 -6.35 8.11 14.43
N THR A 85 -5.38 7.45 13.78
CA THR A 85 -5.15 7.62 12.34
C THR A 85 -6.35 7.13 11.53
N LEU A 86 -6.90 5.96 11.86
CA LEU A 86 -8.11 5.44 11.20
C LEU A 86 -9.35 6.25 11.53
N GLY A 87 -9.48 6.76 12.76
CA GLY A 87 -10.57 7.65 13.13
C GLY A 87 -10.55 8.92 12.29
N PHE A 88 -9.40 9.58 12.17
CA PHE A 88 -9.23 10.75 11.30
C PHE A 88 -9.52 10.43 9.83
N PHE A 89 -9.03 9.30 9.34
CA PHE A 89 -9.30 8.83 7.98
C PHE A 89 -10.80 8.67 7.71
N PHE A 90 -11.53 7.94 8.55
CA PHE A 90 -12.98 7.75 8.38
C PHE A 90 -13.78 9.04 8.52
N VAL A 91 -13.40 9.94 9.43
CA VAL A 91 -14.02 11.28 9.54
C VAL A 91 -13.77 12.08 8.27
N SER A 92 -12.57 12.00 7.69
CA SER A 92 -12.24 12.66 6.42
C SER A 92 -13.08 12.11 5.26
N LEU A 93 -13.26 10.78 5.18
CA LEU A 93 -14.13 10.16 4.18
C LEU A 93 -15.60 10.56 4.34
N TRP A 94 -16.08 10.67 5.57
CA TRP A 94 -17.43 11.20 5.85
C TRP A 94 -17.58 12.64 5.36
N GLY A 95 -16.60 13.50 5.66
CA GLY A 95 -16.62 14.91 5.27
C GLY A 95 -16.56 15.12 3.75
N MET A 96 -15.82 14.29 3.02
CA MET A 96 -15.81 14.34 1.56
C MET A 96 -17.09 13.78 0.94
N GLY A 97 -17.67 12.73 1.53
CA GLY A 97 -18.86 12.06 1.00
C GLY A 97 -18.61 11.29 -0.30
N GLY A 98 -19.56 10.42 -0.66
CA GLY A 98 -19.56 9.70 -1.94
C GLY A 98 -18.34 8.82 -2.22
N ILE A 99 -17.63 8.36 -1.18
CA ILE A 99 -16.39 7.58 -1.28
C ILE A 99 -16.46 6.35 -0.36
N ILE A 100 -16.06 5.19 -0.88
CA ILE A 100 -15.91 3.92 -0.17
C ILE A 100 -14.42 3.68 0.11
N LEU A 101 -13.96 3.82 1.36
CA LEU A 101 -12.57 3.63 1.80
C LEU A 101 -11.52 4.54 1.13
N THR A 102 -11.59 4.85 -0.15
CA THR A 102 -10.51 5.55 -0.86
C THR A 102 -11.07 6.36 -2.04
N PRO A 103 -10.51 7.55 -2.36
CA PRO A 103 -11.21 8.61 -3.12
C PRO A 103 -11.76 8.27 -4.52
N GLU A 104 -11.26 7.24 -5.16
CA GLU A 104 -11.62 6.67 -6.45
C GLU A 104 -12.82 5.72 -6.41
N LEU A 105 -13.05 5.07 -5.27
CA LEU A 105 -14.17 4.13 -5.11
C LEU A 105 -15.41 4.96 -4.79
N LYS A 106 -15.97 5.58 -5.83
CA LYS A 106 -17.13 6.46 -5.74
C LYS A 106 -18.42 5.70 -5.45
N THR A 107 -19.38 6.37 -4.82
CA THR A 107 -20.71 5.81 -4.61
C THR A 107 -21.75 6.89 -4.45
N ASP A 108 -22.94 6.66 -5.01
CA ASP A 108 -24.12 7.53 -4.81
C ASP A 108 -24.95 7.10 -3.59
N VAL A 109 -24.52 6.06 -2.88
CA VAL A 109 -25.25 5.50 -1.74
C VAL A 109 -25.09 6.41 -0.52
N ALA A 110 -26.16 7.15 -0.22
CA ALA A 110 -26.16 8.22 0.79
C ALA A 110 -25.80 7.78 2.22
N TRP A 111 -26.00 6.50 2.59
CA TRP A 111 -25.69 6.01 3.93
C TRP A 111 -24.21 5.63 4.13
N ILE A 112 -23.43 5.44 3.06
CA ILE A 112 -22.02 5.02 3.15
C ILE A 112 -21.16 6.00 3.96
N PRO A 113 -21.22 7.33 3.74
CA PRO A 113 -20.46 8.28 4.56
C PRO A 113 -20.81 8.18 6.04
N TRP A 114 -22.09 8.06 6.38
CA TRP A 114 -22.56 7.93 7.77
C TRP A 114 -22.11 6.62 8.41
N PHE A 115 -22.09 5.54 7.64
CA PHE A 115 -21.55 4.26 8.09
C PHE A 115 -20.07 4.40 8.44
N GLN A 116 -19.25 5.02 7.59
CA GLN A 116 -17.84 5.28 7.85
C GLN A 116 -17.63 6.17 9.10
N LEU A 117 -18.48 7.19 9.30
CA LEU A 117 -18.47 7.97 10.54
C LEU A 117 -18.78 7.10 11.78
N GLY A 118 -19.75 6.19 11.68
CA GLY A 118 -20.05 5.21 12.72
C GLY A 118 -18.85 4.29 13.03
N LEU A 119 -18.11 3.86 12.00
CA LEU A 119 -16.87 3.11 12.16
C LEU A 119 -15.79 3.92 12.89
N ALA A 120 -15.70 5.24 12.64
CA ALA A 120 -14.81 6.15 13.36
C ALA A 120 -15.17 6.24 14.84
N ALA A 121 -16.46 6.38 15.17
CA ALA A 121 -16.94 6.41 16.55
C ALA A 121 -16.64 5.10 17.29
N CYS A 122 -16.74 3.96 16.61
CA CYS A 122 -16.36 2.65 17.17
C CYS A 122 -14.87 2.54 17.52
N LEU A 123 -14.00 3.41 17.00
CA LEU A 123 -12.58 3.42 17.37
C LEU A 123 -12.31 4.15 18.70
N ILE A 124 -13.29 4.83 19.31
CA ILE A 124 -13.16 5.51 20.61
C ILE A 124 -12.97 4.52 21.76
N TRP A 125 -13.55 3.32 21.66
CA TRP A 125 -13.36 2.26 22.64
C TRP A 125 -12.68 1.04 22.02
N ARG A 126 -11.75 0.45 22.78
CA ARG A 126 -11.04 -0.77 22.36
C ARG A 126 -12.00 -1.94 22.09
N ARG A 127 -13.06 -2.07 22.90
CA ARG A 127 -14.05 -3.16 22.78
C ARG A 127 -14.83 -3.14 21.47
N THR A 128 -14.95 -1.97 20.83
CA THR A 128 -15.71 -1.79 19.59
C THR A 128 -14.82 -1.84 18.34
N MET A 129 -13.49 -1.97 18.47
CA MET A 129 -12.58 -2.15 17.34
C MET A 129 -12.97 -3.30 16.39
N PRO A 130 -13.47 -4.46 16.86
CA PRO A 130 -13.87 -5.53 15.95
C PRO A 130 -15.02 -5.13 15.03
N LEU A 131 -15.93 -4.25 15.48
CA LEU A 131 -17.00 -3.71 14.64
C LEU A 131 -16.43 -2.87 13.49
N THR A 132 -15.44 -2.03 13.78
CA THR A 132 -14.71 -1.28 12.74
C THR A 132 -14.00 -2.23 11.76
N GLY A 133 -13.33 -3.27 12.26
CA GLY A 133 -12.67 -4.26 11.40
C GLY A 133 -13.66 -4.98 10.48
N LEU A 134 -14.79 -5.45 11.00
CA LEU A 134 -15.86 -6.06 10.20
C LEU A 134 -16.49 -5.06 9.21
N GLY A 135 -16.64 -3.80 9.62
CA GLY A 135 -17.11 -2.72 8.75
C GLY A 135 -16.17 -2.46 7.57
N ILE A 136 -14.85 -2.53 7.77
CA ILE A 136 -13.87 -2.44 6.69
C ILE A 136 -14.03 -3.62 5.73
N VAL A 137 -14.14 -4.85 6.23
CA VAL A 137 -14.36 -6.04 5.38
C VAL A 137 -15.63 -5.90 4.56
N PHE A 138 -16.71 -5.40 5.18
CA PHE A 138 -17.96 -5.14 4.50
C PHE A 138 -17.79 -4.08 3.40
N LEU A 139 -17.18 -2.93 3.68
CA LEU A 139 -16.94 -1.87 2.67
C LEU A 139 -16.04 -2.36 1.53
N PHE A 140 -15.00 -3.12 1.86
CA PHE A 140 -14.11 -3.73 0.87
C PHE A 140 -14.87 -4.70 -0.03
N SER A 141 -15.72 -5.56 0.54
CA SER A 141 -16.55 -6.51 -0.21
C SER A 141 -17.60 -5.80 -1.07
N PHE A 142 -18.21 -4.74 -0.52
CA PHE A 142 -19.16 -3.89 -1.23
C PHE A 142 -18.51 -3.17 -2.43
N ALA A 143 -17.31 -2.61 -2.24
CA ALA A 143 -16.53 -2.05 -3.34
C ALA A 143 -16.12 -3.13 -4.35
N THR A 144 -15.69 -4.30 -3.90
CA THR A 144 -15.34 -5.43 -4.78
C THR A 144 -16.51 -5.83 -5.67
N ALA A 145 -17.74 -5.82 -5.16
CA ALA A 145 -18.94 -6.12 -5.93
C ALA A 145 -19.24 -5.06 -7.01
N GLN A 146 -18.84 -3.81 -6.80
CA GLN A 146 -19.08 -2.71 -7.75
C GLN A 146 -17.96 -2.51 -8.76
N TYR A 147 -16.71 -2.75 -8.33
CA TYR A 147 -15.50 -2.38 -9.05
C TYR A 147 -14.67 -3.58 -9.52
N GLY A 148 -14.97 -4.78 -9.02
CA GLY A 148 -14.25 -6.01 -9.36
C GLY A 148 -13.01 -6.24 -8.50
N VAL A 149 -12.58 -7.50 -8.46
CA VAL A 149 -11.43 -7.95 -7.63
C VAL A 149 -10.11 -7.32 -8.09
N PHE A 150 -9.95 -7.08 -9.40
CA PHE A 150 -8.71 -6.51 -9.95
C PHE A 150 -8.48 -5.08 -9.44
N HIS A 151 -9.49 -4.21 -9.48
CA HIS A 151 -9.39 -2.86 -8.90
C HIS A 151 -9.10 -2.91 -7.39
N LEU A 152 -9.73 -3.86 -6.67
CA LEU A 152 -9.48 -3.99 -5.24
C LEU A 152 -8.14 -4.66 -4.88
N ALA A 153 -7.37 -5.15 -5.87
CA ALA A 153 -6.03 -5.70 -5.67
C ALA A 153 -5.01 -4.64 -5.20
N ASP A 154 -5.32 -3.36 -5.42
CA ASP A 154 -4.57 -2.21 -4.89
C ASP A 154 -4.75 -1.99 -3.38
N TYR A 155 -5.80 -2.56 -2.77
CA TYR A 155 -6.17 -2.24 -1.39
C TYR A 155 -6.18 -3.38 -0.35
N PRO A 156 -5.44 -4.51 -0.51
CA PRO A 156 -5.32 -5.54 0.53
C PRO A 156 -4.93 -5.01 1.92
N VAL A 157 -4.24 -3.87 2.00
CA VAL A 157 -3.89 -3.20 3.25
C VAL A 157 -5.09 -2.95 4.17
N PHE A 158 -6.28 -2.66 3.61
CA PHE A 158 -7.50 -2.49 4.40
C PHE A 158 -7.90 -3.79 5.10
N LEU A 159 -7.77 -4.93 4.42
CA LEU A 159 -8.05 -6.24 5.02
C LEU A 159 -7.06 -6.58 6.14
N GLY A 160 -5.77 -6.26 5.96
CA GLY A 160 -4.77 -6.44 7.03
C GLY A 160 -5.06 -5.57 8.25
N VAL A 161 -5.48 -4.32 8.04
CA VAL A 161 -5.96 -3.42 9.11
C VAL A 161 -7.22 -3.97 9.79
N ALA A 162 -8.17 -4.51 9.03
CA ALA A 162 -9.38 -5.11 9.58
C ALA A 162 -9.05 -6.28 10.53
N VAL A 163 -8.15 -7.18 10.10
CA VAL A 163 -7.67 -8.29 10.93
C VAL A 163 -6.98 -7.76 12.19
N TYR A 164 -6.14 -6.73 12.07
CA TYR A 164 -5.51 -6.08 13.21
C TYR A 164 -6.54 -5.58 14.24
N LEU A 165 -7.57 -4.88 13.79
CA LEU A 165 -8.61 -4.31 14.67
C LEU A 165 -9.40 -5.41 15.39
N VAL A 166 -9.79 -6.46 14.68
CA VAL A 166 -10.51 -7.61 15.26
C VAL A 166 -9.62 -8.31 16.29
N CYS A 167 -8.37 -8.63 15.93
CA CYS A 167 -7.46 -9.31 16.85
C CYS A 167 -7.14 -8.46 18.08
N GLN A 168 -6.87 -7.15 17.93
CA GLN A 168 -6.57 -6.30 19.08
C GLN A 168 -7.79 -6.04 19.98
N GLY A 169 -8.97 -5.89 19.40
CA GLY A 169 -10.21 -5.69 20.15
C GLY A 169 -10.63 -6.93 20.94
N LEU A 170 -10.39 -8.12 20.38
CA LEU A 170 -10.73 -9.41 21.00
C LEU A 170 -9.57 -10.07 21.76
N ASN A 171 -8.39 -9.44 21.83
CA ASN A 171 -7.16 -10.03 22.40
C ASN A 171 -6.74 -11.37 21.75
N LEU A 172 -6.94 -11.53 20.46
CA LEU A 172 -6.58 -12.75 19.72
C LEU A 172 -5.13 -12.69 19.25
N LYS A 173 -4.45 -13.85 19.27
CA LYS A 173 -3.12 -14.05 18.68
C LYS A 173 -3.23 -15.00 17.48
N PRO A 174 -3.50 -14.51 16.28
CA PRO A 174 -3.76 -15.37 15.12
C PRO A 174 -2.50 -16.17 14.79
N LEU A 175 -2.56 -17.50 14.95
CA LEU A 175 -1.48 -18.43 14.61
C LEU A 175 -0.12 -18.08 15.26
N GLY A 176 -0.14 -17.46 16.45
CA GLY A 176 1.08 -17.01 17.14
C GLY A 176 1.75 -15.77 16.53
N LEU A 177 1.18 -15.19 15.48
CA LEU A 177 1.67 -13.98 14.83
C LEU A 177 1.24 -12.72 15.59
N ARG A 178 2.03 -11.65 15.46
CA ARG A 178 1.60 -10.33 15.92
C ARG A 178 0.63 -9.75 14.89
N PRO A 179 -0.55 -9.24 15.27
CA PRO A 179 -1.51 -8.69 14.30
C PRO A 179 -0.91 -7.59 13.41
N LEU A 180 0.05 -6.81 13.93
CA LEU A 180 0.75 -5.78 13.16
C LEU A 180 1.62 -6.35 12.02
N ASP A 181 2.10 -7.59 12.14
CA ASP A 181 2.82 -8.25 11.05
C ASP A 181 1.91 -8.50 9.84
N ILE A 182 0.62 -8.79 10.08
CA ILE A 182 -0.38 -8.96 9.02
C ILE A 182 -0.63 -7.65 8.29
N VAL A 183 -0.78 -6.53 9.02
CA VAL A 183 -0.88 -5.19 8.42
C VAL A 183 0.31 -4.91 7.52
N ARG A 184 1.53 -5.15 8.04
CA ARG A 184 2.75 -4.94 7.28
C ARG A 184 2.83 -5.78 6.01
N TRP A 185 2.49 -7.06 6.08
CA TRP A 185 2.46 -7.93 4.90
C TRP A 185 1.43 -7.47 3.87
N SER A 186 0.23 -7.10 4.32
CA SER A 186 -0.81 -6.58 3.42
C SER A 186 -0.41 -5.25 2.77
N ALA A 187 0.29 -4.37 3.50
CA ALA A 187 0.85 -3.13 2.96
C ALA A 187 1.96 -3.40 1.94
N ALA A 188 2.85 -4.36 2.22
CA ALA A 188 3.87 -4.78 1.27
C ALA A 188 3.26 -5.32 -0.03
N ILE A 189 2.23 -6.18 0.07
CA ILE A 189 1.54 -6.74 -1.11
C ILE A 189 0.86 -5.62 -1.92
N THR A 190 0.15 -4.73 -1.24
CA THR A 190 -0.50 -3.55 -1.84
C THR A 190 0.50 -2.71 -2.65
N LEU A 191 1.65 -2.38 -2.05
CA LEU A 191 2.65 -1.54 -2.70
C LEU A 191 3.42 -2.28 -3.80
N MET A 192 3.70 -3.58 -3.63
CA MET A 192 4.29 -4.39 -4.70
C MET A 192 3.35 -4.48 -5.90
N TRP A 193 2.05 -4.62 -5.69
CA TRP A 193 1.06 -4.60 -6.76
C TRP A 193 1.04 -3.25 -7.49
N ALA A 194 1.01 -2.14 -6.76
CA ALA A 194 1.09 -0.80 -7.34
C ALA A 194 2.37 -0.57 -8.18
N SER A 195 3.46 -1.28 -7.89
CA SER A 195 4.66 -1.28 -8.73
C SER A 195 4.54 -2.15 -9.98
N VAL A 196 3.90 -3.32 -9.88
CA VAL A 196 3.62 -4.18 -11.03
C VAL A 196 2.78 -3.44 -12.06
N GLU A 197 1.79 -2.66 -11.62
CA GLU A 197 0.96 -1.85 -12.51
C GLU A 197 1.76 -0.77 -13.26
N LYS A 198 2.79 -0.18 -12.63
CA LYS A 198 3.67 0.78 -13.31
C LYS A 198 4.43 0.15 -14.48
N TRP A 199 4.71 -1.15 -14.41
CA TRP A 199 5.35 -1.88 -15.50
C TRP A 199 4.35 -2.39 -16.54
N ALA A 200 3.19 -2.85 -16.10
CA ALA A 200 2.13 -3.36 -16.96
C ALA A 200 1.47 -2.24 -17.78
N TYR A 201 1.29 -1.05 -17.17
CA TYR A 201 0.58 0.09 -17.72
C TYR A 201 1.31 1.43 -17.50
N PRO A 202 2.57 1.57 -17.93
CA PRO A 202 3.34 2.81 -17.72
C PRO A 202 2.64 4.04 -18.33
N GLN A 203 1.88 3.85 -19.41
CA GLN A 203 1.13 4.90 -20.10
C GLN A 203 0.07 5.59 -19.24
N TRP A 204 -0.41 4.96 -18.15
CA TRP A 204 -1.36 5.60 -17.23
C TRP A 204 -0.75 6.83 -16.55
N THR A 205 0.58 6.93 -16.51
CA THR A 205 1.29 8.07 -15.90
C THR A 205 1.69 9.13 -16.94
N ASP A 206 1.49 8.89 -18.25
CA ASP A 206 1.90 9.81 -19.31
C ASP A 206 1.31 11.22 -19.13
N PRO A 207 0.00 11.38 -18.85
CA PRO A 207 -0.55 12.72 -18.65
C PRO A 207 0.04 13.44 -17.44
N LEU A 208 0.37 12.71 -16.37
CA LEU A 208 1.00 13.26 -15.18
C LEU A 208 2.42 13.75 -15.49
N LEU A 209 3.21 12.94 -16.20
CA LEU A 209 4.58 13.29 -16.59
C LEU A 209 4.60 14.43 -17.61
N ALA A 210 3.59 14.50 -18.49
CA ALA A 210 3.40 15.64 -19.39
C ALA A 210 3.08 16.93 -18.62
N ALA A 211 2.24 16.85 -17.58
CA ALA A 211 1.91 18.00 -16.74
C ALA A 211 3.06 18.42 -15.80
N LYS A 212 3.89 17.47 -15.37
CA LYS A 212 4.98 17.69 -14.40
C LYS A 212 6.30 17.05 -14.87
N PRO A 213 6.91 17.53 -15.98
CA PRO A 213 8.10 16.90 -16.56
C PRO A 213 9.32 16.97 -15.63
N GLN A 214 9.35 17.95 -14.72
CA GLN A 214 10.41 18.08 -13.71
C GLN A 214 10.55 16.84 -12.82
N MET A 215 9.49 16.04 -12.67
CA MET A 215 9.51 14.83 -11.83
C MET A 215 10.48 13.77 -12.35
N THR A 216 10.78 13.74 -13.65
CA THR A 216 11.69 12.74 -14.21
C THR A 216 13.16 13.05 -13.93
N MET A 217 13.48 14.23 -13.38
CA MET A 217 14.85 14.67 -13.10
C MET A 217 15.79 14.56 -14.32
N GLY A 218 15.24 14.77 -15.52
CA GLY A 218 15.98 14.67 -16.79
C GLY A 218 16.02 13.26 -17.41
N ALA A 219 15.46 12.24 -16.75
CA ALA A 219 15.25 10.92 -17.36
C ALA A 219 14.10 10.94 -18.38
N THR A 220 14.08 9.96 -19.29
CA THR A 220 12.93 9.74 -20.15
C THR A 220 11.74 9.23 -19.32
N PRO A 221 10.48 9.53 -19.70
CA PRO A 221 9.29 9.02 -19.00
C PRO A 221 9.32 7.50 -18.81
N GLU A 222 9.75 6.77 -19.83
CA GLU A 222 9.83 5.31 -19.79
C GLU A 222 10.87 4.81 -18.77
N LEU A 223 12.09 5.37 -18.78
CA LEU A 223 13.12 5.00 -17.80
C LEU A 223 12.69 5.37 -16.38
N PHE A 224 12.06 6.54 -16.22
CA PHE A 224 11.55 7.00 -14.93
C PHE A 224 10.51 6.02 -14.37
N MET A 225 9.52 5.60 -15.18
CA MET A 225 8.48 4.67 -14.73
C MET A 225 9.03 3.28 -14.41
N GLN A 226 9.98 2.77 -15.21
CA GLN A 226 10.67 1.52 -14.92
C GLN A 226 11.42 1.59 -13.58
N ALA A 227 12.23 2.63 -13.38
CA ALA A 227 12.97 2.85 -12.15
C ALA A 227 12.06 3.04 -10.93
N ALA A 228 11.00 3.85 -11.06
CA ALA A 228 10.03 4.07 -10.00
C ALA A 228 9.36 2.76 -9.57
N GLY A 229 8.92 1.93 -10.51
CA GLY A 229 8.36 0.62 -10.21
C GLY A 229 9.37 -0.32 -9.52
N VAL A 230 10.62 -0.39 -10.00
CA VAL A 230 11.65 -1.24 -9.35
C VAL A 230 11.97 -0.77 -7.94
N ILE A 231 12.16 0.53 -7.74
CA ILE A 231 12.47 1.10 -6.43
C ILE A 231 11.32 0.85 -5.46
N GLU A 232 10.08 1.15 -5.86
CA GLU A 232 8.91 0.96 -5.00
C GLU A 232 8.67 -0.52 -4.70
N PHE A 233 8.78 -1.41 -5.70
CA PHE A 233 8.66 -2.86 -5.48
C PHE A 233 9.73 -3.36 -4.49
N THR A 234 10.97 -2.92 -4.67
CA THR A 234 12.09 -3.33 -3.80
C THR A 234 11.89 -2.87 -2.37
N LEU A 235 11.45 -1.62 -2.16
CA LEU A 235 11.16 -1.08 -0.84
C LEU A 235 9.95 -1.77 -0.20
N ALA A 236 8.89 -2.04 -0.98
CA ALA A 236 7.72 -2.77 -0.52
C ALA A 236 8.07 -4.21 -0.13
N PHE A 237 8.84 -4.92 -0.94
CA PHE A 237 9.37 -6.24 -0.63
C PHE A 237 10.28 -6.22 0.60
N ALA A 238 11.13 -5.20 0.74
CA ALA A 238 11.99 -5.03 1.91
C ALA A 238 11.19 -4.95 3.22
N LEU A 239 9.93 -4.49 3.20
CA LEU A 239 9.06 -4.52 4.38
C LEU A 239 8.82 -5.93 4.93
N ILE A 240 8.96 -6.98 4.14
CA ILE A 240 8.81 -8.38 4.59
C ILE A 240 10.13 -9.09 4.87
N TRP A 241 11.23 -8.36 4.80
CA TRP A 241 12.59 -8.88 4.90
C TRP A 241 13.17 -8.82 6.32
N THR A 242 14.50 -8.82 6.43
CA THR A 242 15.23 -8.77 7.72
C THR A 242 14.92 -7.49 8.51
N PRO A 243 15.00 -7.52 9.85
CA PRO A 243 14.68 -6.38 10.71
C PRO A 243 15.25 -5.01 10.30
N LEU A 244 16.54 -4.93 9.95
CA LEU A 244 17.19 -3.66 9.61
C LEU A 244 16.71 -3.16 8.25
N VAL A 245 16.73 -4.04 7.25
CA VAL A 245 16.28 -3.74 5.87
C VAL A 245 14.83 -3.27 5.86
N ARG A 246 13.94 -3.97 6.57
CA ARG A 246 12.54 -3.59 6.73
C ARG A 246 12.36 -2.21 7.35
N ARG A 247 13.12 -1.87 8.40
CA ARG A 247 12.99 -0.57 9.08
C ARG A 247 13.52 0.56 8.21
N ALA A 248 14.63 0.35 7.52
CA ALA A 248 15.15 1.31 6.55
C ALA A 248 14.14 1.56 5.43
N ALA A 249 13.58 0.49 4.85
CA ALA A 249 12.55 0.61 3.82
C ALA A 249 11.29 1.33 4.31
N ALA A 250 10.81 1.04 5.53
CA ALA A 250 9.67 1.73 6.12
C ALA A 250 9.92 3.24 6.28
N ILE A 251 11.14 3.64 6.68
CA ILE A 251 11.52 5.07 6.79
C ILE A 251 11.53 5.73 5.42
N ILE A 252 12.14 5.09 4.42
CA ILE A 252 12.22 5.62 3.05
C ILE A 252 10.82 5.75 2.44
N LEU A 253 9.99 4.70 2.53
CA LEU A 253 8.60 4.74 2.05
C LEU A 253 7.79 5.83 2.76
N ALA A 254 7.91 5.97 4.08
CA ALA A 254 7.25 7.03 4.82
C ALA A 254 7.69 8.42 4.32
N ALA A 255 8.99 8.62 4.06
CA ALA A 255 9.50 9.87 3.51
C ALA A 255 8.94 10.16 2.11
N ILE A 256 8.85 9.14 1.24
CA ILE A 256 8.26 9.26 -0.09
C ILE A 256 6.77 9.61 -0.02
N PHE A 257 5.98 8.92 0.82
CA PHE A 257 4.54 9.22 0.91
C PHE A 257 4.27 10.58 1.54
N VAL A 258 5.03 10.97 2.57
CA VAL A 258 4.89 12.30 3.18
C VAL A 258 5.28 13.40 2.19
N SER A 259 6.35 13.21 1.40
CA SER A 259 6.73 14.19 0.38
C SER A 259 5.68 14.29 -0.74
N ALA A 260 5.09 13.16 -1.15
CA ALA A 260 4.04 13.13 -2.15
C ALA A 260 2.78 13.94 -1.74
N VAL A 261 2.46 14.04 -0.45
CA VAL A 261 1.31 14.83 0.04
C VAL A 261 1.43 16.31 -0.32
N PHE A 262 2.64 16.89 -0.37
CA PHE A 262 2.78 18.31 -0.74
C PHE A 262 2.44 18.57 -2.22
N GLU A 263 2.75 17.61 -3.07
CA GLU A 263 2.57 17.71 -4.52
C GLU A 263 1.18 17.25 -4.98
N PHE A 264 0.58 16.31 -4.24
CA PHE A 264 -0.60 15.56 -4.64
C PHE A 264 -1.74 15.50 -3.61
N GLY A 265 -1.49 15.92 -2.38
CA GLY A 265 -2.46 15.81 -1.28
C GLY A 265 -3.48 16.95 -1.20
N LYS A 266 -3.34 17.97 -2.06
CA LYS A 266 -4.37 19.02 -2.21
C LYS A 266 -5.44 18.48 -3.15
N VAL A 267 -6.59 18.13 -2.59
CA VAL A 267 -7.82 17.85 -3.35
C VAL A 267 -8.22 19.09 -4.14
#